data_AF-A0A432KAX6-F1
#
_entry.id   AF-A0A432KAX6-F1
#
_cell.length_a   1.000
_cell.length_b   1.000
_cell.length_c   1.000
_cell.angle_alpha   90.00
_cell.angle_beta   90.00
_cell.angle_gamma   90.00
#
_symmetry.space_group_name_H-M   'P 1'
#
loop_
_entity.id
_entity.type
_entity.pdbx_description
1 polymer ?
#
loop_
_entity_poly.entity_id
_entity_poly.type
_entity_poly.pdbx_seq_one_letter_code
_entity_poly.pdbx_strand_id
1 'polypeptide(L)'
;MSRLYFNLKNGLLFPFQFQILGYVFLFAGFALAVVNIWASIIFILLGGLIVTAYAGIEFKGNHFREYNAFFFIKNGKWKPLRKVEKIFMKQTKVSQKYYGRANQSSTFRSHVYKAFLKFDNGETLFLYDHKNKDQVESKLEGLSGFLKVEGIDFTH
;
A
#
# COMPACT_ATOMS: atom_id res chain seq x y z
N MET A 1 28.19 -2.21 4.75
CA MET A 1 27.66 -1.70 3.46
C MET A 1 26.31 -1.05 3.74
N SER A 2 26.19 0.29 3.66
CA SER A 2 24.87 0.91 3.82
C SER A 2 24.00 0.51 2.64
N ARG A 3 22.85 -0.09 2.92
CA ARG A 3 21.81 -0.24 1.89
C ARG A 3 21.46 1.18 1.46
N LEU A 4 21.67 1.51 0.19
CA LEU A 4 21.34 2.82 -0.39
C LEU A 4 19.87 2.92 -0.83
N TYR A 5 19.13 1.81 -0.75
CA TYR A 5 17.75 1.69 -1.21
C TYR A 5 16.92 0.83 -0.25
N PHE A 6 15.70 1.29 0.05
CA PHE A 6 14.69 0.55 0.80
C PHE A 6 13.32 0.76 0.14
N ASN A 7 12.51 -0.30 0.03
CA ASN A 7 11.19 -0.24 -0.59
C ASN A 7 10.15 -0.90 0.31
N LEU A 8 9.09 -0.15 0.58
CA LEU A 8 7.95 -0.55 1.38
C LEU A 8 6.69 -0.53 0.51
N LYS A 9 6.14 -1.70 0.21
CA LYS A 9 4.86 -1.82 -0.52
C LYS A 9 3.69 -1.68 0.45
N ASN A 10 2.73 -0.83 0.09
CA ASN A 10 1.56 -0.47 0.91
C ASN A 10 0.30 -1.23 0.50
N GLY A 11 0.40 -2.10 -0.50
CA GLY A 11 -0.68 -2.95 -0.97
C GLY A 11 -1.21 -2.52 -2.33
N LEU A 12 -2.35 -3.10 -2.70
CA LEU A 12 -3.04 -2.85 -3.96
C LEU A 12 -3.70 -1.47 -3.93
N LEU A 13 -3.68 -0.77 -5.07
CA LEU A 13 -4.32 0.53 -5.21
C LEU A 13 -5.85 0.43 -5.24
N PHE A 14 -6.35 -0.62 -5.88
CA PHE A 14 -7.79 -0.83 -6.02
C PHE A 14 -8.33 -1.78 -4.94
N PRO A 15 -9.53 -1.51 -4.38
CA PRO A 15 -10.22 -2.40 -3.47
C PRO A 15 -10.45 -3.80 -4.06
N PHE A 16 -10.63 -4.79 -3.19
CA PHE A 16 -10.80 -6.19 -3.60
C PHE A 16 -11.93 -6.42 -4.64
N GLN A 17 -13.02 -5.66 -4.56
CA GLN A 17 -14.13 -5.73 -5.53
C GLN A 17 -13.67 -5.33 -6.94
N PHE A 18 -12.85 -4.29 -7.04
CA PHE A 18 -12.27 -3.86 -8.31
C PHE A 18 -11.21 -4.85 -8.80
N GLN A 19 -10.47 -5.51 -7.89
CA GLN A 19 -9.55 -6.57 -8.28
C GLN A 19 -10.28 -7.73 -8.98
N ILE A 20 -11.43 -8.17 -8.44
CA ILE A 20 -12.28 -9.17 -9.10
C ILE A 20 -12.70 -8.68 -10.49
N LEU A 21 -13.16 -7.43 -10.60
CA LEU A 21 -13.53 -6.84 -11.89
C LEU A 21 -12.36 -6.83 -12.87
N GLY A 22 -11.14 -6.53 -12.40
CA GLY A 22 -9.92 -6.58 -13.20
C GLY A 22 -9.63 -7.98 -13.76
N TYR A 23 -9.79 -9.02 -12.94
CA TYR A 23 -9.66 -10.41 -13.43
C TYR A 23 -10.75 -10.77 -14.44
N VAL A 24 -12.00 -10.35 -14.21
CA VAL A 24 -13.09 -10.56 -15.17
C VAL A 24 -12.76 -9.91 -16.51
N PHE A 25 -12.21 -8.69 -16.52
CA PHE A 25 -11.77 -8.04 -17.75
C PHE A 25 -10.60 -8.75 -18.43
N LEU A 26 -9.64 -9.27 -17.67
CA LEU A 26 -8.55 -10.08 -18.26
C LEU A 26 -9.11 -11.33 -18.96
N PHE A 27 -9.97 -12.11 -18.29
CA PHE A 27 -10.56 -13.31 -18.88
C PHE A 27 -11.45 -13.01 -20.09
N ALA A 28 -12.28 -11.98 -20.00
CA ALA A 28 -13.11 -11.53 -21.12
C ALA A 28 -12.25 -11.06 -22.31
N GLY A 29 -11.15 -10.35 -22.03
CA GLY A 29 -10.20 -9.92 -23.04
C GLY A 29 -9.59 -11.11 -23.80
N PHE A 30 -9.07 -12.12 -23.08
CA PHE A 30 -8.54 -13.33 -23.72
C PHE A 30 -9.60 -14.09 -24.53
N ALA A 31 -10.84 -14.19 -24.03
CA ALA A 31 -11.93 -14.83 -24.76
C ALA A 31 -12.30 -14.07 -26.06
N LEU A 32 -12.24 -12.74 -26.04
CA LEU A 32 -12.55 -11.90 -27.19
C LEU A 32 -11.42 -11.85 -28.24
N ALA A 33 -10.21 -12.34 -27.92
CA ALA A 33 -9.05 -12.26 -28.82
C ALA A 33 -9.31 -12.89 -30.20
N VAL A 34 -10.14 -13.94 -30.24
CA VAL A 34 -10.51 -14.65 -31.49
C VAL A 34 -11.69 -14.02 -32.23
N VAL A 35 -12.49 -13.17 -31.57
CA VAL A 35 -13.70 -12.56 -32.15
C VAL A 35 -13.44 -11.11 -32.57
N ASN A 36 -12.81 -10.32 -31.70
CA ASN A 36 -12.51 -8.92 -31.91
C ASN A 36 -11.23 -8.55 -31.18
N ILE A 37 -10.13 -8.49 -31.92
CA ILE A 37 -8.80 -8.21 -31.37
C ILE A 37 -8.72 -6.84 -30.70
N TRP A 38 -9.41 -5.83 -31.22
CA TRP A 38 -9.41 -4.48 -30.65
C TRP A 38 -10.12 -4.44 -29.29
N ALA A 39 -11.28 -5.08 -29.18
CA ALA A 39 -11.99 -5.23 -27.91
C ALA A 39 -11.14 -6.02 -26.90
N SER A 40 -10.51 -7.11 -27.33
CA SER A 40 -9.58 -7.89 -26.51
C SER A 40 -8.46 -7.04 -25.92
N ILE A 41 -7.77 -6.24 -26.76
CA ILE A 41 -6.68 -5.37 -26.31
C ILE A 41 -7.16 -4.40 -25.22
N ILE A 42 -8.32 -3.75 -25.42
CA ILE A 42 -8.88 -2.81 -24.45
C ILE A 42 -9.16 -3.50 -23.10
N PHE A 43 -9.80 -4.66 -23.12
CA PHE A 43 -10.15 -5.41 -21.92
C PHE A 43 -8.92 -5.93 -21.18
N ILE A 44 -7.92 -6.43 -21.91
CA ILE A 44 -6.64 -6.88 -21.32
C ILE A 44 -5.90 -5.70 -20.67
N LEU A 45 -5.86 -4.54 -21.33
CA LEU A 45 -5.21 -3.35 -20.78
C LEU A 45 -5.93 -2.84 -19.53
N LEU A 46 -7.27 -2.75 -19.55
CA LEU A 46 -8.03 -2.32 -18.38
C LEU A 46 -7.88 -3.29 -17.21
N GLY A 47 -8.04 -4.59 -17.46
CA GLY A 47 -7.90 -5.63 -16.44
C GLY A 47 -6.48 -5.68 -15.87
N GLY A 48 -5.47 -5.65 -16.75
CA GLY A 48 -4.07 -5.61 -16.37
C GLY A 48 -3.71 -4.38 -15.55
N LEU A 49 -4.23 -3.21 -15.92
CA LEU A 49 -4.02 -1.97 -15.16
C LEU A 49 -4.55 -2.10 -13.74
N ILE A 50 -5.77 -2.63 -13.57
CA ILE A 50 -6.40 -2.77 -12.25
C ILE A 50 -5.65 -3.79 -11.38
N VAL A 51 -5.34 -4.97 -11.94
CA VAL A 51 -4.72 -6.08 -11.19
C VAL A 51 -3.28 -5.79 -10.81
N THR A 52 -2.54 -5.08 -11.66
CA THR A 52 -1.12 -4.76 -11.40
C THR A 52 -0.93 -3.44 -10.66
N ALA A 53 -1.99 -2.71 -10.34
CA ALA A 53 -1.87 -1.42 -9.67
C ALA A 53 -1.58 -1.58 -8.17
N TYR A 54 -0.41 -1.09 -7.73
CA TYR A 54 0.00 -1.10 -6.33
C TYR A 54 0.65 0.21 -5.91
N ALA A 55 0.58 0.53 -4.61
CA ALA A 55 1.21 1.71 -4.03
C ALA A 55 2.38 1.31 -3.13
N GLY A 56 3.30 2.22 -2.91
CA GLY A 56 4.38 2.04 -1.95
C GLY A 56 5.20 3.30 -1.75
N ILE A 57 6.23 3.15 -0.92
CA ILE A 57 7.18 4.19 -0.58
C ILE A 57 8.59 3.65 -0.74
N GLU A 58 9.45 4.44 -1.37
CA GLU A 58 10.85 4.10 -1.54
C GLU A 58 11.74 5.16 -0.92
N PHE A 59 12.81 4.70 -0.29
CA PHE A 59 13.87 5.53 0.25
C PHE A 59 15.13 5.24 -0.55
N LYS A 60 15.80 6.29 -1.04
CA LYS A 60 17.06 6.21 -1.78
C LYS A 60 18.00 7.31 -1.31
N GLY A 61 19.03 6.96 -0.55
CA GLY A 61 19.91 7.92 0.12
C GLY A 61 19.11 8.92 0.96
N ASN A 62 19.33 10.22 0.72
CA ASN A 62 18.61 11.32 1.40
C ASN A 62 17.31 11.74 0.68
N HIS A 63 16.69 10.84 -0.08
CA HIS A 63 15.41 11.13 -0.73
C HIS A 63 14.42 10.01 -0.49
N PHE A 64 13.14 10.36 -0.46
CA PHE A 64 12.05 9.40 -0.44
C PHE A 64 11.00 9.76 -1.49
N ARG A 65 10.17 8.78 -1.85
CA ARG A 65 9.09 8.97 -2.80
C ARG A 65 7.95 8.02 -2.50
N GLU A 66 6.77 8.58 -2.35
CA GLU A 66 5.51 7.84 -2.49
C GLU A 66 5.27 7.60 -3.98
N TYR A 67 4.94 6.36 -4.34
CA TYR A 67 4.71 5.98 -5.72
C TYR A 67 3.43 5.16 -5.88
N ASN A 68 2.81 5.35 -7.04
CA ASN A 68 1.78 4.48 -7.59
C ASN A 68 2.41 3.75 -8.76
N ALA A 69 2.32 2.43 -8.77
CA ALA A 69 2.79 1.60 -9.85
C ALA A 69 1.60 1.10 -10.67
N PHE A 70 1.69 1.24 -11.99
CA PHE A 70 0.76 0.65 -12.95
C PHE A 70 1.59 -0.16 -13.95
N PHE A 71 1.20 -1.40 -14.25
CA PHE A 71 2.01 -2.29 -15.10
C PHE A 71 3.49 -2.36 -14.67
N PHE A 72 3.75 -2.40 -13.37
CA PHE A 72 5.09 -2.38 -12.77
C PHE A 72 5.90 -1.08 -12.98
N ILE A 73 5.37 -0.10 -13.71
CA ILE A 73 5.99 1.21 -13.89
C ILE A 73 5.61 2.11 -12.72
N LYS A 74 6.60 2.50 -11.92
CA LYS A 74 6.40 3.33 -10.73
C LYS A 74 6.36 4.80 -11.12
N ASN A 75 5.29 5.50 -10.77
CA ASN A 75 5.17 6.94 -10.91
C ASN A 75 5.09 7.63 -9.53
N GLY A 76 5.79 8.74 -9.34
CA GLY A 76 5.83 9.47 -8.07
C GLY A 76 6.95 10.52 -8.06
N LYS A 77 6.84 11.50 -7.15
CA LYS A 77 7.81 12.60 -7.04
C LYS A 77 8.82 12.32 -5.92
N TRP A 78 10.10 12.39 -6.25
CA TRP A 78 11.17 12.34 -5.23
C TRP A 78 11.14 13.62 -4.40
N LYS A 79 11.14 13.44 -3.08
CA LYS A 79 11.19 14.49 -2.07
C LYS A 79 12.47 14.31 -1.24
N PRO A 80 13.12 15.40 -0.81
CA PRO A 80 14.25 15.31 0.10
C PRO A 80 13.79 14.71 1.44
N LEU A 81 14.59 13.81 1.97
CA LEU A 81 14.39 13.21 3.29
C LEU A 81 14.87 14.20 4.35
N ARG A 82 13.92 14.76 5.10
CA ARG A 82 14.20 15.61 6.26
C ARG A 82 14.70 14.77 7.43
N LYS A 83 15.19 15.44 8.48
CA LYS A 83 15.61 14.76 9.70
C LYS A 83 14.41 14.02 10.30
N VAL A 84 14.59 12.72 10.50
CA VAL A 84 13.55 11.86 11.06
C VAL A 84 13.60 11.99 12.58
N GLU A 85 12.48 12.35 13.19
CA GLU A 85 12.33 12.48 14.65
C GLU A 85 12.13 11.10 15.26
N LYS A 86 11.14 10.34 14.76
CA LYS A 86 10.83 8.99 15.24
C LYS A 86 10.03 8.17 14.24
N ILE A 87 10.05 6.86 14.43
CA ILE A 87 9.16 5.91 13.76
C ILE A 87 8.20 5.37 14.81
N PHE A 88 6.91 5.28 14.51
CA PHE A 88 5.93 4.84 15.51
C PHE A 88 4.81 4.01 14.89
N MET A 89 4.20 3.17 15.71
CA MET A 89 3.09 2.32 15.31
C MET A 89 1.87 2.63 16.17
N LYS A 90 0.72 2.82 15.52
CA LYS A 90 -0.56 3.07 16.18
C LYS A 90 -1.57 1.98 15.85
N GLN A 91 -2.22 1.45 16.88
CA GLN A 91 -3.36 0.56 16.68
C GLN A 91 -4.62 1.39 16.40
N THR A 92 -5.32 1.10 15.30
CA THR A 92 -6.57 1.77 14.91
C THR A 92 -7.69 0.74 14.80
N LYS A 93 -8.86 1.05 15.38
CA LYS A 93 -10.07 0.24 15.20
C LYS A 93 -10.73 0.62 13.88
N VAL A 94 -10.81 -0.32 12.94
CA VAL A 94 -11.55 -0.15 11.69
C VAL A 94 -12.88 -0.86 11.85
N SER A 95 -13.97 -0.07 11.82
CA SER A 95 -15.34 -0.57 11.88
C SER A 95 -15.90 -0.67 10.46
N GLN A 96 -16.12 -1.89 9.98
CA GLN A 96 -16.84 -2.11 8.72
C GLN A 96 -18.30 -2.39 9.05
N LYS A 97 -19.20 -1.49 8.64
CA LYS A 97 -20.65 -1.72 8.74
C LYS A 97 -21.10 -2.51 7.51
N TYR A 98 -21.53 -3.75 7.71
CA TYR A 98 -22.24 -4.52 6.70
C TYR A 98 -23.75 -4.27 6.85
N TYR A 99 -24.39 -3.81 5.78
CA TYR A 99 -25.85 -3.72 5.69
C TYR A 99 -26.38 -4.98 5.01
N GLY A 100 -26.96 -5.90 5.80
CA GLY A 100 -27.69 -7.05 5.27
C GLY A 100 -29.12 -6.68 4.89
N ARG A 101 -29.72 -7.44 3.94
CA ARG A 101 -31.13 -7.28 3.48
C ARG A 101 -32.20 -7.48 4.57
N ALA A 102 -31.82 -7.80 5.80
CA ALA A 102 -32.72 -8.12 6.92
C ALA A 102 -32.48 -7.24 8.17
N ASN A 103 -32.17 -5.95 8.01
CA ASN A 103 -31.98 -4.97 9.11
C ASN A 103 -31.00 -5.35 10.24
N GLN A 104 -30.29 -6.48 10.12
CA GLN A 104 -29.21 -6.87 11.02
C GLN A 104 -27.91 -6.29 10.47
N SER A 105 -27.36 -5.33 11.23
CA SER A 105 -26.01 -4.85 11.02
C SER A 105 -25.05 -5.67 11.88
N SER A 106 -24.13 -6.39 11.24
CA SER A 106 -23.00 -6.99 11.95
C SER A 106 -21.83 -6.03 11.84
N THR A 107 -21.38 -5.48 12.98
CA THR A 107 -20.21 -4.61 13.03
C THR A 107 -18.98 -5.48 13.23
N PHE A 108 -18.26 -5.79 12.15
CA PHE A 108 -16.98 -6.46 12.28
C PHE A 108 -15.93 -5.43 12.72
N ARG A 109 -15.53 -5.48 13.99
CA ARG A 109 -14.47 -4.63 14.55
C ARG A 109 -13.13 -5.31 14.27
N SER A 110 -12.38 -4.81 13.29
CA SER A 110 -11.02 -5.29 13.03
C SER A 110 -10.01 -4.28 13.56
N HIS A 111 -9.02 -4.75 14.29
CA HIS A 111 -7.84 -3.93 14.64
C HIS A 111 -6.88 -3.91 13.45
N VAL A 112 -6.34 -2.73 13.14
CA VAL A 112 -5.30 -2.54 12.12
C VAL A 112 -4.16 -1.74 12.75
N TYR A 113 -2.94 -2.24 12.60
CA TYR A 113 -1.73 -1.57 13.06
C TYR A 113 -1.18 -0.72 11.92
N LYS A 114 -1.01 0.57 12.18
CA LYS A 114 -0.53 1.55 11.20
C LYS A 114 0.83 2.10 11.63
N ALA A 115 1.79 2.04 10.73
CA ALA A 115 3.13 2.58 10.90
C ALA A 115 3.23 3.98 10.29
N PHE A 116 3.93 4.87 11.00
CA PHE A 116 4.19 6.24 10.58
C PHE A 116 5.64 6.63 10.85
N LEU A 117 6.13 7.56 10.03
CA LEU A 117 7.40 8.23 10.23
C LEU A 117 7.12 9.70 10.52
N LYS A 118 7.65 10.23 11.62
CA LYS A 118 7.53 11.63 11.99
C LYS A 118 8.83 12.36 11.66
N PHE A 119 8.71 13.48 10.96
CA PHE A 119 9.82 14.39 10.68
C PHE A 119 9.92 15.46 11.78
N ASP A 120 11.09 16.08 11.86
CA ASP A 120 11.41 17.18 12.79
C ASP A 120 10.48 18.41 12.68
N ASN A 121 9.89 18.65 11.51
CA ASN A 121 8.90 19.70 11.28
C ASN A 121 7.47 19.35 11.76
N GLY A 122 7.28 18.17 12.35
CA GLY A 122 5.97 17.68 12.79
C GLY A 122 5.13 17.00 11.71
N GLU A 123 5.58 16.95 10.45
CA GLU A 123 4.89 16.20 9.40
C GLU A 123 5.00 14.70 9.67
N THR A 124 3.91 13.98 9.39
CA THR A 124 3.86 12.52 9.53
C THR A 124 3.63 11.87 8.18
N LEU A 125 4.47 10.91 7.84
CA LEU A 125 4.37 10.09 6.63
C LEU A 125 3.80 8.74 7.02
N PHE A 126 2.66 8.37 6.42
CA PHE A 126 2.14 7.01 6.54
C PHE A 126 3.08 6.04 5.84
N LEU A 127 3.56 5.03 6.56
CA LEU A 127 4.48 4.06 6.02
C LEU A 127 3.75 2.84 5.51
N TYR A 128 3.05 2.12 6.38
CA TYR A 128 2.46 0.82 6.07
C TYR A 128 1.37 0.48 7.08
N ASP A 129 0.42 -0.39 6.72
CA ASP A 129 -0.51 -0.97 7.68
C ASP A 129 -0.74 -2.45 7.46
N HIS A 130 -1.08 -3.14 8.55
CA HIS A 130 -1.44 -4.55 8.49
C HIS A 130 -2.31 -4.95 9.68
N LYS A 131 -3.07 -6.04 9.53
CA LYS A 131 -3.87 -6.61 10.62
C LYS A 131 -3.01 -7.34 11.66
N ASN A 132 -1.88 -7.90 11.21
CA ASN A 132 -0.88 -8.56 12.07
C ASN A 132 0.20 -7.55 12.48
N LYS A 133 0.37 -7.37 13.79
CA LYS A 133 1.36 -6.50 14.43
C LYS A 133 2.79 -6.86 14.04
N ASP A 134 3.16 -8.14 14.12
CA ASP A 134 4.52 -8.63 13.88
C ASP A 134 5.00 -8.32 12.46
N GLN A 135 4.08 -8.33 11.48
CA GLN A 135 4.39 -7.94 10.10
C GLN A 135 4.71 -6.45 9.96
N VAL A 136 4.07 -5.60 10.77
CA VAL A 136 4.36 -4.16 10.78
C VAL A 136 5.70 -3.93 11.48
N GLU A 137 5.93 -4.59 12.62
CA GLU A 137 7.19 -4.52 13.37
C GLU A 137 8.39 -4.94 12.53
N SER A 138 8.34 -6.11 11.90
CA SER A 138 9.44 -6.61 11.05
C SER A 138 9.82 -5.62 9.93
N LYS A 139 8.82 -4.97 9.32
CA LYS A 139 9.07 -3.94 8.29
C LYS A 139 9.64 -2.65 8.89
N LEU A 140 9.18 -2.26 10.06
CA LEU A 140 9.66 -1.07 10.76
C LEU A 140 11.09 -1.25 11.28
N GLU A 141 11.45 -2.41 11.80
CA GLU A 141 12.83 -2.75 12.18
C GLU A 141 13.77 -2.63 11.00
N GLY A 142 13.37 -3.17 9.83
CA GLY A 142 14.12 -3.02 8.59
C GLY A 142 14.33 -1.56 8.17
N LEU A 143 13.33 -0.70 8.38
CA LEU A 143 13.41 0.72 8.06
C LEU A 143 14.22 1.51 9.10
N SER A 144 14.06 1.21 10.39
CA SER A 144 14.83 1.83 11.49
C SER A 144 16.33 1.56 11.30
N GLY A 145 16.70 0.32 10.97
CA GLY A 145 18.09 -0.03 10.63
C GLY A 145 18.62 0.70 9.40
N PHE A 146 17.77 0.99 8.41
CA PHE A 146 18.14 1.78 7.23
C PHE A 146 18.37 3.26 7.56
N LEU A 147 17.47 3.85 8.36
CA LEU A 147 17.49 5.27 8.70
C LEU A 147 18.40 5.62 9.88
N LYS A 148 18.88 4.62 10.64
CA LYS A 148 19.65 4.77 11.88
C LYS A 148 18.93 5.62 12.93
N VAL A 149 17.62 5.43 13.05
CA VAL A 149 16.78 6.15 14.02
C VAL A 149 16.38 5.19 15.12
N GLU A 150 16.70 5.54 16.37
CA GLU A 150 16.23 4.83 17.56
C GLU A 150 14.78 5.21 17.86
N GLY A 151 13.94 4.21 18.08
CA GLY A 151 12.57 4.41 18.55
C GLY A 151 11.54 3.88 17.58
N ILE A 152 11.02 2.70 17.89
CA ILE A 152 9.68 2.28 17.51
C ILE A 152 8.82 2.57 18.74
N ASP A 153 8.08 3.68 18.70
CA ASP A 153 7.15 4.04 19.76
C ASP A 153 5.81 3.32 19.53
N PHE A 154 5.49 2.38 20.42
CA PHE A 154 4.24 1.62 20.42
C PHE A 154 3.22 2.31 21.32
N THR A 155 2.73 3.49 20.89
CA THR A 155 1.78 4.23 21.71
C THR A 155 0.44 3.48 21.77
N HIS A 156 0.07 3.04 22.98
CA HIS A 156 -1.17 2.33 23.34
C HIS A 156 -2.40 3.24 23.36
#